data_AF-A0A225VKS0-F1
#
_entry.id   AF-A0A225VKS0-F1
#
_cell.length_a   1.000
_cell.length_b   1.000
_cell.length_c   1.000
_cell.angle_alpha   90.00
_cell.angle_beta   90.00
_cell.angle_gamma   90.00
#
_symmetry.space_group_name_H-M   'P 1'
#
loop_
_entity.id
_entity.type
_entity.pdbx_description
1 polymer ?
#
loop_
_entity_poly.entity_id
_entity_poly.type
_entity_poly.pdbx_seq_one_letter_code
_entity_poly.pdbx_strand_id
1 'polypeptide(L)'
;MKFASVIASMGLLSVAAAQSEDYVQSPVQSPEQQSSPEVTPCPTEATSSSQGPSSFARFFDQERFHEMFPDAVELYNFDGLVNAADKYTEFANTGNDTNDKRELAAFLAQTAHESDNFKAPEEYARNTYTVWQYCDNTTYPCAPGRRYHGRGPIQLSWNYNYYNAGKALGIDLLDNPDIVANDTAVTWMTAL
;
A
#
# COMPACT_ATOMS: atom_id res chain seq x y z
N MET A 1 -20.04 -1.05 -10.09
CA MET A 1 -18.68 -1.14 -10.67
C MET A 1 -17.84 -1.92 -9.69
N LYS A 2 -17.36 -3.11 -10.07
CA LYS A 2 -16.67 -4.03 -9.16
C LYS A 2 -15.17 -3.68 -9.14
N PHE A 3 -14.62 -3.42 -7.96
CA PHE A 3 -13.19 -3.26 -7.74
C PHE A 3 -12.48 -4.61 -7.93
N ALA A 4 -11.43 -4.63 -8.76
CA ALA A 4 -10.56 -5.79 -8.93
C ALA A 4 -9.26 -5.51 -8.19
N SER A 5 -9.01 -6.28 -7.13
CA SER A 5 -7.70 -6.39 -6.47
C SER A 5 -6.66 -6.88 -7.47
N VAL A 6 -5.55 -6.17 -7.57
CA VAL A 6 -4.35 -6.63 -8.28
C VAL A 6 -3.50 -7.38 -7.25
N ILE A 7 -3.50 -8.71 -7.35
CA ILE A 7 -2.58 -9.59 -6.63
C ILE A 7 -1.31 -9.69 -7.49
N ALA A 8 -0.17 -9.26 -6.94
CA ALA A 8 1.14 -9.50 -7.55
C ALA A 8 1.47 -11.01 -7.51
N SER A 9 1.71 -11.59 -8.67
CA SER A 9 2.02 -13.00 -8.85
C SER A 9 3.53 -13.23 -8.68
N MET A 10 3.95 -13.84 -7.58
CA MET A 10 5.31 -14.36 -7.41
C MET A 10 5.42 -15.74 -8.06
N GLY A 11 6.36 -15.87 -9.00
CA GLY A 11 6.62 -17.10 -9.74
C GLY A 11 7.14 -18.25 -8.87
N LEU A 12 6.54 -19.42 -9.04
CA LEU A 12 6.93 -20.69 -8.46
C LEU A 12 8.23 -21.23 -9.10
N LEU A 13 9.21 -21.63 -8.28
CA LEU A 13 10.20 -22.64 -8.65
C LEU A 13 9.70 -24.03 -8.22
N SER A 14 9.59 -24.93 -9.19
CA SER A 14 9.30 -26.36 -8.99
C SER A 14 10.58 -27.15 -8.73
N VAL A 15 10.58 -28.03 -7.73
CA VAL A 15 11.38 -29.26 -7.68
C VAL A 15 10.50 -30.41 -7.16
N ALA A 16 10.77 -31.60 -7.70
CA ALA A 16 9.90 -32.75 -7.84
C ALA A 16 9.51 -33.56 -6.58
N ALA A 17 8.34 -34.21 -6.71
CA ALA A 17 7.75 -35.41 -6.09
C ALA A 17 8.72 -36.49 -5.55
N ALA A 18 8.37 -37.42 -4.64
CA ALA A 18 7.14 -37.81 -3.92
C ALA A 18 7.53 -38.82 -2.81
N GLN A 19 6.66 -39.02 -1.82
CA GLN A 19 6.23 -40.34 -1.36
C GLN A 19 4.92 -40.22 -0.56
N SER A 20 4.03 -41.17 -0.84
CA SER A 20 2.60 -41.23 -0.55
C SER A 20 2.31 -42.00 0.73
N GLU A 21 1.35 -41.53 1.54
CA GLU A 21 0.60 -42.39 2.44
C GLU A 21 -0.90 -42.12 2.32
N ASP A 22 -1.63 -43.23 2.18
CA ASP A 22 -3.06 -43.35 1.93
C ASP A 22 -3.91 -42.72 3.03
N TYR A 23 -4.94 -41.97 2.64
CA TYR A 23 -6.10 -41.74 3.50
C TYR A 23 -7.38 -42.17 2.80
N VAL A 24 -7.97 -43.21 3.37
CA VAL A 24 -9.17 -43.93 2.95
C VAL A 24 -10.40 -43.01 3.07
N GLN A 25 -11.15 -42.87 1.97
CA GLN A 25 -12.54 -42.40 2.02
C GLN A 25 -13.47 -43.53 2.47
N SER A 26 -14.37 -43.22 3.40
CA SER A 26 -15.63 -43.95 3.57
C SER A 26 -16.76 -42.97 3.93
N PRO A 27 -17.99 -43.22 3.44
CA PRO A 27 -19.08 -42.25 3.46
C PRO A 27 -19.92 -42.39 4.73
N VAL A 28 -20.39 -41.28 5.30
CA VAL A 28 -21.39 -41.31 6.38
C VAL A 28 -22.51 -40.30 6.10
N GLN A 29 -23.71 -40.80 6.33
CA GLN A 29 -25.04 -40.31 5.97
C GLN A 29 -25.49 -39.08 6.76
N SER A 30 -26.49 -38.39 6.18
CA SER A 30 -27.32 -37.34 6.79
C SER A 30 -27.93 -37.73 8.14
N PRO A 31 -28.17 -36.72 8.99
CA PRO A 31 -29.40 -36.68 9.77
C PRO A 31 -30.18 -35.36 9.60
N GLU A 32 -31.46 -35.56 9.30
CA GLU A 32 -32.68 -34.91 9.83
C GLU A 32 -32.71 -33.43 10.26
N GLN A 33 -33.81 -32.79 9.82
CA GLN A 33 -34.21 -31.42 10.08
C GLN A 33 -34.39 -31.11 11.57
N GLN A 34 -33.83 -29.98 12.01
CA GLN A 34 -34.18 -29.35 13.27
C GLN A 34 -34.48 -27.86 13.02
N SER A 35 -35.64 -27.42 13.49
CA SER A 35 -36.21 -26.08 13.29
C SER A 35 -35.40 -24.98 13.98
N SER A 36 -35.18 -23.89 13.25
CA SER A 36 -34.45 -22.70 13.67
C SER A 36 -35.32 -21.80 14.56
N PRO A 37 -34.80 -21.23 15.67
CA PRO A 37 -35.46 -20.11 16.35
C PRO A 37 -35.14 -18.79 15.64
N GLU A 38 -36.17 -17.95 15.55
CA GLU A 38 -36.19 -16.62 14.96
C GLU A 38 -35.13 -15.68 15.58
N VAL A 39 -34.21 -15.17 14.76
CA VAL A 39 -33.17 -14.21 15.16
C VAL A 39 -33.73 -12.80 15.04
N THR A 40 -33.88 -12.11 16.17
CA THR A 40 -34.12 -10.67 16.24
C THR A 40 -32.88 -9.93 15.68
N PRO A 41 -33.02 -9.00 14.72
CA PRO A 41 -31.86 -8.23 14.26
C PRO A 41 -31.45 -7.20 15.33
N CYS A 42 -30.16 -7.19 15.65
CA CYS A 42 -29.48 -6.19 16.46
C CYS A 42 -29.62 -4.79 15.83
N PRO A 43 -29.74 -3.69 16.60
CA PRO A 43 -29.76 -2.36 16.02
C PRO A 43 -28.44 -2.08 15.31
N THR A 44 -28.50 -1.83 14.01
CA THR A 44 -27.38 -1.30 13.24
C THR A 44 -27.10 0.11 13.75
N GLU A 45 -26.07 0.27 14.58
CA GLU A 45 -25.45 1.58 14.76
C GLU A 45 -24.87 2.00 13.41
N ALA A 46 -25.55 2.94 12.78
CA ALA A 46 -25.02 3.66 11.64
C ALA A 46 -23.77 4.41 12.09
N THR A 47 -22.59 3.88 11.76
CA THR A 47 -21.33 4.57 11.96
C THR A 47 -21.34 5.80 11.07
N SER A 48 -21.51 6.96 11.69
CA SER A 48 -21.32 8.27 11.09
C SER A 48 -19.91 8.34 10.50
N SER A 49 -19.80 8.37 9.17
CA SER A 49 -18.55 8.65 8.47
C SER A 49 -18.10 10.08 8.82
N SER A 50 -17.06 10.20 9.64
CA SER A 50 -16.48 11.48 10.00
C SER A 50 -15.74 12.07 8.79
N GLN A 51 -16.40 13.00 8.12
CA GLN A 51 -15.87 13.90 7.09
C GLN A 51 -14.99 14.99 7.76
N GLY A 52 -13.91 14.57 8.43
CA GLY A 52 -12.91 15.45 9.03
C GLY A 52 -11.49 15.08 8.58
N PRO A 53 -10.50 15.97 8.77
CA PRO A 53 -9.09 15.68 8.50
C PRO A 53 -8.65 14.41 9.24
N SER A 54 -7.66 13.70 8.68
CA SER A 54 -7.36 12.32 9.07
C SER A 54 -7.20 12.15 10.59
N SER A 55 -7.98 11.23 11.17
CA SER A 55 -8.07 11.10 12.62
C SER A 55 -6.88 10.37 13.25
N PHE A 56 -5.98 9.79 12.45
CA PHE A 56 -4.92 8.91 12.96
C PHE A 56 -3.76 9.64 13.64
N ALA A 57 -3.60 10.95 13.44
CA ALA A 57 -2.62 11.77 14.15
C ALA A 57 -2.84 11.81 15.68
N ARG A 58 -4.00 11.35 16.18
CA ARG A 58 -4.25 11.14 17.61
C ARG A 58 -3.57 9.88 18.19
N PHE A 59 -3.06 8.99 17.33
CA PHE A 59 -2.42 7.73 17.74
C PHE A 59 -0.90 7.76 17.65
N PHE A 60 -0.37 8.63 16.79
CA PHE A 60 1.03 8.72 16.43
C PHE A 60 1.31 10.15 15.95
N ASP A 61 2.53 10.64 16.16
CA ASP A 61 2.91 12.01 15.85
C ASP A 61 4.34 12.10 15.29
N GLN A 62 4.74 13.30 14.90
CA GLN A 62 6.05 13.59 14.33
C GLN A 62 7.21 13.31 15.32
N GLU A 63 7.01 13.56 16.61
CA GLU A 63 8.03 13.30 17.64
C GLU A 63 8.31 11.80 17.71
N ARG A 64 7.27 10.98 17.83
CA ARG A 64 7.39 9.53 17.88
C ARG A 64 7.88 8.93 16.56
N PHE A 65 7.53 9.52 15.41
CA PHE A 65 8.11 9.14 14.13
C PHE A 65 9.63 9.31 14.15
N HIS A 66 10.12 10.46 14.63
CA HIS A 66 11.55 10.73 14.72
C HIS A 66 12.26 9.82 15.74
N GLU A 67 11.62 9.53 16.88
CA GLU A 67 12.16 8.56 17.85
C GLU A 67 12.31 7.15 17.26
N MET A 68 11.34 6.71 16.45
CA MET A 68 11.35 5.38 15.84
C MET A 68 12.28 5.28 14.62
N PHE A 69 12.39 6.36 13.85
CA PHE A 69 13.19 6.43 12.62
C PHE A 69 14.18 7.60 12.71
N PRO A 70 15.19 7.53 13.60
CA PRO A 70 16.06 8.66 13.90
C PRO A 70 16.93 9.11 12.72
N ASP A 71 17.16 8.21 11.75
CA ASP A 71 17.95 8.48 10.55
C ASP A 71 17.08 8.79 9.32
N ALA A 72 15.75 8.94 9.49
CA ALA A 72 14.87 9.30 8.40
C ALA A 72 15.31 10.62 7.76
N VAL A 73 15.35 10.68 6.43
CA VAL A 73 15.64 11.95 5.75
C VAL A 73 14.46 12.91 5.87
N GLU A 74 14.72 14.21 5.78
CA GLU A 74 13.71 15.29 5.97
C GLU A 74 12.47 15.14 5.07
N LEU A 75 12.65 14.55 3.88
CA LEU A 75 11.55 14.25 2.95
C LEU A 75 10.45 13.41 3.62
N TYR A 76 10.83 12.47 4.48
CA TYR A 76 9.91 11.59 5.21
C TYR A 76 9.63 12.15 6.59
N ASN A 77 8.58 12.96 6.66
CA ASN A 77 8.02 13.45 7.92
C ASN A 77 6.55 13.04 8.05
N PHE A 78 6.14 12.70 9.26
CA PHE A 78 4.80 12.23 9.59
C PHE A 78 3.73 13.30 9.34
N ASP A 79 4.03 14.57 9.57
CA ASP A 79 3.11 15.67 9.24
C ASP A 79 2.77 15.71 7.74
N GLY A 80 3.75 15.37 6.88
CA GLY A 80 3.56 15.18 5.45
C GLY A 80 2.60 14.03 5.13
N LEU A 81 2.68 12.91 5.86
CA LEU A 81 1.73 11.80 5.73
C LEU A 81 0.32 12.22 6.16
N VAL A 82 0.21 12.95 7.27
CA VAL A 82 -1.08 13.49 7.76
C VAL A 82 -1.72 14.38 6.69
N ASN A 83 -0.95 15.31 6.10
CA ASN A 83 -1.43 16.21 5.04
C ASN A 83 -1.80 15.44 3.76
N ALA A 84 -1.03 14.41 3.38
CA ALA A 84 -1.31 13.61 2.20
C ALA A 84 -2.60 12.78 2.36
N ALA A 85 -2.92 12.35 3.58
CA ALA A 85 -4.11 11.56 3.87
C ALA A 85 -5.44 12.33 3.65
N ASP A 86 -5.41 13.66 3.56
CA ASP A 86 -6.60 14.44 3.17
C ASP A 86 -7.10 14.08 1.76
N LYS A 87 -6.22 13.54 0.89
CA LYS A 87 -6.59 13.01 -0.42
C LYS A 87 -7.28 11.64 -0.33
N TYR A 88 -6.97 10.87 0.71
CA TYR A 88 -7.38 9.49 0.91
C TYR A 88 -8.08 9.32 2.27
N THR A 89 -9.25 9.96 2.40
CA THR A 89 -9.94 10.15 3.69
C THR A 89 -10.40 8.88 4.40
N GLU A 90 -10.36 7.72 3.74
CA GLU A 90 -10.68 6.42 4.32
C GLU A 90 -9.49 5.77 5.04
N PHE A 91 -8.25 6.15 4.69
CA PHE A 91 -7.03 5.58 5.25
C PHE A 91 -6.92 5.85 6.75
N ALA A 92 -6.84 4.77 7.54
CA ALA A 92 -6.76 4.80 9.00
C ALA A 92 -7.82 5.70 9.65
N ASN A 93 -9.04 5.71 9.07
CA ASN A 93 -10.13 6.60 9.47
C ASN A 93 -11.50 5.91 9.36
N THR A 94 -11.58 4.63 9.70
CA THR A 94 -12.79 3.80 9.58
C THR A 94 -13.80 4.04 10.71
N GLY A 95 -13.38 4.77 11.76
CA GLY A 95 -14.16 4.95 12.99
C GLY A 95 -13.97 3.83 14.01
N ASN A 96 -13.08 2.87 13.71
CA ASN A 96 -12.65 1.83 14.65
C ASN A 96 -11.16 2.03 14.98
N ASP A 97 -10.88 2.60 16.15
CA ASP A 97 -9.52 2.90 16.61
C ASP A 97 -8.56 1.69 16.57
N THR A 98 -9.06 0.46 16.74
CA THR A 98 -8.21 -0.73 16.67
C THR A 98 -7.80 -1.03 15.23
N ASN A 99 -8.72 -0.92 14.28
CA ASN A 99 -8.42 -1.13 12.86
C ASN A 99 -7.56 0.01 12.32
N ASP A 100 -7.88 1.25 12.68
CA ASP A 100 -7.16 2.44 12.20
C ASP A 100 -5.69 2.43 12.66
N LYS A 101 -5.43 2.05 13.92
CA LYS A 101 -4.06 1.83 14.42
C LYS A 101 -3.33 0.73 13.67
N ARG A 102 -4.02 -0.37 13.32
CA ARG A 102 -3.42 -1.50 12.61
C ARG A 102 -3.09 -1.14 11.17
N GLU A 103 -3.97 -0.41 10.50
CA GLU A 103 -3.74 0.07 9.14
C GLU A 103 -2.55 1.04 9.10
N LEU A 104 -2.52 2.04 9.99
CA LEU A 104 -1.40 2.96 10.09
C LEU A 104 -0.08 2.22 10.40
N ALA A 105 -0.09 1.30 11.37
CA ALA A 105 1.11 0.53 11.72
C ALA A 105 1.58 -0.36 10.57
N ALA A 106 0.67 -1.01 9.83
CA ALA A 106 1.01 -1.82 8.68
C ALA A 106 1.61 -0.98 7.55
N PHE A 107 1.01 0.17 7.27
CA PHE A 107 1.52 1.12 6.28
C PHE A 107 2.92 1.62 6.64
N LEU A 108 3.12 2.09 7.88
CA LEU A 108 4.43 2.57 8.34
C LEU A 108 5.47 1.45 8.36
N ALA A 109 5.09 0.22 8.73
CA ALA A 109 6.01 -0.91 8.72
C ALA A 109 6.45 -1.28 7.30
N GLN A 110 5.51 -1.35 6.34
CA GLN A 110 5.84 -1.67 4.96
C GLN A 110 6.71 -0.58 4.34
N THR A 111 6.32 0.69 4.51
CA THR A 111 7.08 1.80 3.96
C THR A 111 8.45 1.95 4.62
N ALA A 112 8.58 1.69 5.92
CA ALA A 112 9.88 1.60 6.56
C ALA A 112 10.74 0.48 5.96
N HIS A 113 10.15 -0.69 5.67
CA HIS A 113 10.89 -1.79 5.05
C HIS A 113 11.41 -1.42 3.65
N GLU A 114 10.54 -0.91 2.79
CA GLU A 114 10.87 -0.59 1.40
C GLU A 114 11.87 0.57 1.29
N SER A 115 11.83 1.54 2.20
CA SER A 115 12.66 2.77 2.15
C SER A 115 13.90 2.74 3.03
N ASP A 116 14.33 1.57 3.50
CA ASP A 116 15.46 1.40 4.44
C ASP A 116 15.29 2.27 5.70
N ASN A 117 14.17 2.06 6.40
CA ASN A 117 13.72 2.86 7.54
C ASN A 117 13.69 4.36 7.22
N PHE A 118 13.13 4.73 6.06
CA PHE A 118 13.01 6.10 5.58
C PHE A 118 14.36 6.80 5.33
N LYS A 119 15.42 6.05 5.01
CA LYS A 119 16.73 6.60 4.62
C LYS A 119 16.86 6.80 3.12
N ALA A 120 16.09 6.06 2.33
CA ALA A 120 16.21 6.01 0.88
C ALA A 120 14.98 6.63 0.18
N PRO A 121 15.06 7.90 -0.27
CA PRO A 121 14.11 8.51 -1.21
C PRO A 121 14.05 7.82 -2.57
N GLU A 122 15.15 7.21 -2.97
CA GLU A 122 15.32 6.55 -4.25
C GLU A 122 16.00 5.21 -4.04
N GLU A 123 15.66 4.24 -4.88
CA GLU A 123 16.27 2.92 -4.94
C GLU A 123 17.80 3.03 -5.00
N TYR A 124 18.49 2.25 -4.17
CA TYR A 124 19.94 2.18 -4.21
C TYR A 124 20.44 1.69 -5.58
N ALA A 125 21.65 2.13 -5.96
CA ALA A 125 22.26 1.80 -7.25
C ALA A 125 21.49 2.26 -8.50
N ARG A 126 20.48 3.15 -8.39
CA ARG A 126 19.74 3.68 -9.56
C ARG A 126 20.61 4.26 -10.69
N ASN A 127 21.81 4.74 -10.34
CA ASN A 127 22.80 5.27 -11.28
C ASN A 127 23.42 4.20 -12.18
N THR A 128 23.29 2.91 -11.84
CA THR A 128 23.75 1.77 -12.65
C THR A 128 22.72 1.35 -13.70
N TYR A 129 21.47 1.83 -13.59
CA TYR A 129 20.37 1.40 -14.44
C TYR A 129 20.34 2.14 -15.77
N THR A 130 20.06 1.38 -16.83
CA THR A 130 19.70 1.96 -18.13
C THR A 130 18.32 2.60 -18.07
N VAL A 131 17.99 3.44 -19.06
CA VAL A 131 16.65 4.03 -19.20
C VAL A 131 15.55 3.00 -19.49
N TRP A 132 15.91 1.76 -19.84
CA TRP A 132 14.98 0.67 -20.13
C TRP A 132 14.64 -0.15 -18.88
N GLN A 133 15.43 -0.03 -17.81
CA GLN A 133 15.09 -0.66 -16.54
C GLN A 133 13.81 -0.02 -15.99
N TYR A 134 12.86 -0.84 -15.54
CA TYR A 134 11.53 -0.40 -15.11
C TYR A 134 10.71 0.33 -16.19
N CYS A 135 11.02 0.08 -17.47
CA CYS A 135 10.27 0.62 -18.60
C CYS A 135 9.59 -0.51 -19.38
N ASP A 136 8.26 -0.56 -19.31
CA ASP A 136 7.41 -1.39 -20.16
C ASP A 136 6.67 -0.52 -21.19
N ASN A 137 7.17 -0.52 -22.42
CA ASN A 137 6.65 0.31 -23.50
C ASN A 137 5.39 -0.26 -24.18
N THR A 138 4.77 -1.32 -23.63
CA THR A 138 3.59 -1.96 -24.24
C THR A 138 2.27 -1.27 -23.91
N THR A 139 2.13 -0.73 -22.69
CA THR A 139 0.88 -0.15 -22.20
C THR A 139 0.91 1.38 -22.22
N TYR A 140 1.98 1.96 -21.66
CA TYR A 140 2.19 3.41 -21.62
C TYR A 140 3.62 3.70 -22.07
N PRO A 141 3.84 4.42 -23.17
CA PRO A 141 5.18 4.70 -23.63
C PRO A 141 6.01 5.42 -22.57
N CYS A 142 7.25 4.96 -22.36
CA CYS A 142 8.14 5.61 -21.42
C CYS A 142 8.57 6.98 -21.95
N ALA A 143 8.46 8.00 -21.11
CA ALA A 143 8.99 9.33 -21.39
C ALA A 143 10.49 9.27 -21.75
N PRO A 144 10.94 9.94 -22.83
CA PRO A 144 12.33 9.91 -23.25
C PRO A 144 13.30 10.35 -22.15
N GLY A 145 14.32 9.51 -21.88
CA GLY A 145 15.38 9.81 -20.91
C GLY A 145 14.96 9.67 -19.44
N ARG A 146 13.70 9.31 -19.15
CA ARG A 146 13.22 9.10 -17.78
C ARG A 146 13.49 7.69 -17.28
N ARG A 147 13.60 7.56 -15.96
CA ARG A 147 13.78 6.28 -15.24
C ARG A 147 12.71 6.13 -14.18
N TYR A 148 12.19 4.92 -14.03
CA TYR A 148 11.10 4.57 -13.13
C TYR A 148 11.54 3.56 -12.07
N HIS A 149 12.79 3.70 -11.59
CA HIS A 149 13.28 3.01 -10.39
C HIS A 149 12.46 3.42 -9.17
N GLY A 150 12.62 2.66 -8.08
CA GLY A 150 11.91 2.90 -6.83
C GLY A 150 12.11 4.31 -6.31
N ARG A 151 11.01 5.02 -6.01
CA ARG A 151 11.03 6.31 -5.31
C ARG A 151 9.97 6.37 -4.22
N GLY A 152 10.23 7.20 -3.22
CA GLY A 152 9.33 7.41 -2.11
C GLY A 152 9.22 6.20 -1.17
N PRO A 153 8.29 6.27 -0.21
CA PRO A 153 8.32 5.40 0.96
C PRO A 153 7.88 3.97 0.62
N ILE A 154 7.08 3.77 -0.42
CA ILE A 154 6.68 2.46 -0.94
C ILE A 154 7.55 1.97 -2.12
N GLN A 155 8.59 2.72 -2.48
CA GLN A 155 9.44 2.45 -3.65
C GLN A 155 8.64 2.28 -4.96
N LEU A 156 7.80 3.27 -5.29
CA LEU A 156 7.02 3.31 -6.53
C LEU A 156 7.94 3.06 -7.73
N SER A 157 7.67 1.99 -8.47
CA SER A 157 8.51 1.48 -9.55
C SER A 157 7.69 1.17 -10.78
N TRP A 158 8.31 1.18 -11.96
CA TRP A 158 7.71 0.95 -13.29
C TRP A 158 6.87 2.11 -13.85
N ASN A 159 7.10 2.45 -15.11
CA ASN A 159 6.42 3.51 -15.85
C ASN A 159 4.89 3.47 -15.75
N TYR A 160 4.27 2.28 -15.77
CA TYR A 160 2.82 2.16 -15.67
C TYR A 160 2.28 2.54 -14.29
N ASN A 161 3.03 2.31 -13.22
CA ASN A 161 2.63 2.74 -11.87
C ASN A 161 2.78 4.26 -11.72
N TYR A 162 3.86 4.85 -12.24
CA TYR A 162 4.00 6.30 -12.29
C TYR A 162 2.87 6.95 -13.09
N TYR A 163 2.51 6.40 -14.25
CA TYR A 163 1.36 6.90 -15.03
C TYR A 163 0.06 6.81 -14.24
N ASN A 164 -0.26 5.65 -13.65
CA ASN A 164 -1.51 5.45 -12.93
C ASN A 164 -1.60 6.33 -11.67
N ALA A 165 -0.52 6.42 -10.89
CA ALA A 165 -0.42 7.30 -9.73
C ALA A 165 -0.57 8.77 -10.15
N GLY A 166 0.15 9.20 -11.18
CA GLY A 166 0.06 10.54 -11.71
C GLY A 166 -1.35 10.91 -12.15
N LYS A 167 -2.03 9.99 -12.84
CA LYS A 167 -3.44 10.15 -13.23
C LYS A 167 -4.38 10.29 -12.02
N ALA A 168 -4.19 9.49 -10.97
CA ALA A 168 -5.00 9.57 -9.75
C ALA A 168 -4.78 10.90 -9.00
N LEU A 169 -3.55 11.41 -9.02
CA LEU A 169 -3.16 12.64 -8.34
C LEU A 169 -3.41 13.91 -9.17
N GLY A 170 -3.56 13.78 -10.50
CA GLY A 170 -3.61 14.92 -11.41
C GLY A 170 -2.23 15.57 -11.63
N ILE A 171 -1.16 14.79 -11.46
CA ILE A 171 0.24 15.22 -11.58
C ILE A 171 0.91 14.36 -12.66
N ASP A 172 1.66 14.98 -13.56
CA ASP A 172 2.35 14.22 -14.62
C ASP A 172 3.64 13.56 -14.09
N LEU A 173 3.47 12.41 -13.45
CA LEU A 173 4.56 11.60 -12.92
C LEU A 173 5.23 10.73 -13.98
N LEU A 174 4.64 10.59 -15.17
CA LEU A 174 5.27 9.84 -16.27
C LEU A 174 6.42 10.65 -16.87
N ASP A 175 6.19 11.93 -17.19
CA ASP A 175 7.25 12.81 -17.68
C ASP A 175 8.12 13.40 -16.56
N ASN A 176 7.63 13.40 -15.32
CA ASN A 176 8.33 13.97 -14.15
C ASN A 176 8.42 13.00 -12.95
N PRO A 177 9.00 11.81 -13.11
CA PRO A 177 9.03 10.80 -12.05
C PRO A 177 9.87 11.23 -10.83
N ASP A 178 10.83 12.13 -11.03
CA ASP A 178 11.73 12.60 -9.97
C ASP A 178 11.00 13.38 -8.85
N ILE A 179 9.79 13.90 -9.11
CA ILE A 179 8.99 14.61 -8.11
C ILE A 179 8.69 13.71 -6.89
N VAL A 180 8.51 12.40 -7.10
CA VAL A 180 8.21 11.42 -6.05
C VAL A 180 9.33 11.31 -5.00
N ALA A 181 10.56 11.74 -5.31
CA ALA A 181 11.68 11.74 -4.37
C ALA A 181 12.10 13.14 -3.90
N ASN A 182 11.36 14.19 -4.27
CA ASN A 182 11.75 15.57 -3.99
C ASN A 182 10.64 16.45 -3.40
N ASP A 183 9.36 16.07 -3.59
CA ASP A 183 8.23 16.78 -3.03
C ASP A 183 7.56 15.94 -1.93
N THR A 184 7.57 16.43 -0.68
CA THR A 184 7.02 15.70 0.48
C THR A 184 5.56 15.29 0.29
N ALA A 185 4.72 16.14 -0.31
CA ALA A 185 3.30 15.83 -0.49
C ALA A 185 3.13 14.70 -1.51
N VAL A 186 3.77 14.80 -2.67
CA VAL A 186 3.73 13.75 -3.71
C VAL A 186 4.35 12.45 -3.22
N THR A 187 5.45 12.52 -2.46
CA THR A 187 6.13 11.37 -1.86
C THR A 187 5.16 10.53 -1.02
N TRP A 188 4.36 11.16 -0.15
CA TRP A 188 3.38 10.44 0.66
C TRP A 188 2.12 10.06 -0.12
N MET A 189 1.61 10.95 -0.98
CA MET A 189 0.40 10.69 -1.78
C MET A 189 0.55 9.52 -2.76
N THR A 190 1.78 9.21 -3.19
CA THR A 190 2.04 8.07 -4.07
C THR A 190 2.16 6.73 -3.34
N ALA A 191 2.28 6.76 -2.01
CA ALA A 191 2.32 5.55 -1.18
C ALA A 191 0.93 5.16 -0.63
N LEU A 192 0.04 6.13 -0.44
CA LEU A 192 -1.37 5.95 -0.08
C LEU A 192 -2.20 5.51 -1.29
#